data_AF-A0A962U193-F1
#
_entry.id   AF-A0A962U193-F1
#
_cell.length_a   1.000
_cell.length_b   1.000
_cell.length_c   1.000
_cell.angle_alpha   90.00
_cell.angle_beta   90.00
_cell.angle_gamma   90.00
#
_symmetry.space_group_name_H-M   'P 1'
#
loop_
_entity.id
_entity.type
_entity.pdbx_description
1 polymer ?
#
loop_
_entity_poly.entity_id
_entity_poly.type
_entity_poly.pdbx_seq_one_letter_code
_entity_poly.pdbx_strand_id
1 'polypeptide(L)'
;MSRHPVEALLRPPVELWSAVVALATAGIAVLAPWALMMPPGVAYGAAGALALLGIVRGRQAWRVLTYQRNLRRLPTYRLRADQVPMSRRKLFLGRGFRWTQRHTQRLRDTIRPEVQRYVQPGPLYHWARRKEVAWEATPILNWLAAGLRSRAWWNPLRPLPPVGGKPALHAVEPDEQDVWMDIGERVGHTLVLGTTCVGKTRLAEILITQDIRRGDVVIVFDPKGDADL
;
A
#
# COMPACT_ATOMS: atom_id res chain seq x y z
N MET A 1 23.66 -5.57 -23.37
CA MET A 1 22.61 -6.27 -22.61
C MET A 1 22.31 -5.47 -21.35
N SER A 2 21.16 -4.79 -21.28
CA SER A 2 20.80 -3.94 -20.14
C SER A 2 20.61 -4.78 -18.88
N ARG A 3 21.48 -4.55 -17.88
CA ARG A 3 21.54 -5.26 -16.57
C ARG A 3 20.42 -4.91 -15.59
N HIS A 4 19.31 -4.34 -16.06
CA HIS A 4 18.14 -4.09 -15.24
C HIS A 4 16.95 -4.80 -15.88
N PRO A 5 16.63 -6.04 -15.45
CA PRO A 5 15.37 -6.64 -15.85
C PRO A 5 14.26 -5.70 -15.38
N VAL A 6 13.51 -5.17 -16.34
CA VAL A 6 12.32 -4.37 -16.09
C VAL A 6 11.37 -5.23 -15.27
N GLU A 7 11.22 -4.92 -13.98
CA GLU A 7 10.34 -5.66 -13.09
C GLU A 7 8.88 -5.34 -13.44
N ALA A 8 8.30 -6.14 -14.33
CA ALA A 8 6.93 -5.98 -14.79
C ALA A 8 5.92 -6.54 -13.77
N LEU A 9 5.49 -5.72 -12.82
CA LEU A 9 4.47 -6.07 -11.82
C LEU A 9 3.02 -5.79 -12.28
N LEU A 10 2.85 -5.02 -13.37
CA LEU A 10 1.56 -4.66 -13.94
C LEU A 10 1.12 -5.67 -15.02
N ARG A 11 1.00 -6.94 -14.62
CA ARG A 11 0.63 -8.06 -15.51
C ARG A 11 -0.35 -9.02 -14.83
N PRO A 12 -1.04 -9.90 -15.58
CA PRO A 12 -1.85 -10.95 -14.96
C PRO A 12 -0.99 -11.84 -14.04
N PRO A 13 -1.50 -12.22 -12.85
CA PRO A 13 -0.77 -13.04 -11.86
C PRO A 13 -0.78 -14.52 -12.27
N VAL A 14 -0.13 -14.84 -13.40
CA VAL A 14 -0.09 -16.20 -13.97
C VAL A 14 0.56 -17.23 -13.04
N GLU A 15 1.41 -16.78 -12.11
CA GLU A 15 2.03 -17.61 -11.07
C GLU A 15 0.98 -18.30 -10.18
N LEU A 16 -0.21 -17.72 -10.05
CA LEU A 16 -1.31 -18.33 -9.31
C LEU A 16 -1.74 -19.65 -9.94
N TRP A 17 -1.81 -19.73 -11.27
CA TRP A 17 -2.15 -20.96 -11.98
C TRP A 17 -1.10 -22.04 -11.74
N SER A 18 0.18 -21.69 -11.88
CA SER A 18 1.28 -22.63 -11.60
C SER A 18 1.28 -23.08 -10.14
N ALA A 19 0.95 -22.19 -9.19
CA ALA A 19 0.85 -22.53 -7.78
C ALA A 19 -0.31 -23.51 -7.51
N VAL A 20 -1.49 -23.22 -8.05
CA VAL A 20 -2.68 -24.07 -7.90
C VAL A 20 -2.45 -25.44 -8.51
N VAL A 21 -1.94 -25.51 -9.75
CA VAL A 21 -1.67 -26.80 -10.40
C VAL A 21 -0.61 -27.58 -9.63
N ALA A 22 0.51 -26.96 -9.24
CA ALA A 22 1.55 -27.65 -8.47
C ALA A 22 1.04 -28.18 -7.13
N LEU A 23 0.24 -27.41 -6.39
CA LEU A 23 -0.35 -27.83 -5.12
C LEU A 23 -1.42 -28.92 -5.32
N ALA A 24 -2.23 -28.83 -6.37
CA ALA A 24 -3.22 -29.85 -6.70
C ALA A 24 -2.54 -31.17 -7.08
N THR A 25 -1.51 -31.14 -7.93
CA THR A 25 -0.72 -32.32 -8.29
C THR A 25 0.02 -32.90 -7.09
N ALA A 26 0.57 -32.06 -6.20
CA ALA A 26 1.15 -32.52 -4.93
C ALA A 26 0.11 -33.23 -4.06
N GLY A 27 -1.11 -32.69 -3.96
CA GLY A 27 -2.22 -33.33 -3.24
C GLY A 27 -2.60 -34.69 -3.83
N ILE A 28 -2.69 -34.79 -5.16
CA ILE A 28 -2.94 -36.06 -5.85
C ILE A 28 -1.81 -37.07 -5.58
N ALA A 29 -0.56 -36.63 -5.62
CA ALA A 29 0.59 -37.50 -5.34
C ALA A 29 0.58 -38.08 -3.91
N VAL A 30 0.00 -37.36 -2.94
CA VAL A 30 -0.16 -37.85 -1.56
C VAL A 30 -1.37 -38.77 -1.40
N LEU A 31 -2.52 -38.38 -1.97
CA LEU A 31 -3.81 -39.04 -1.74
C LEU A 31 -4.08 -40.22 -2.67
N ALA A 32 -3.56 -40.17 -3.90
CA ALA A 32 -3.75 -41.17 -4.94
C ALA A 32 -2.45 -41.39 -5.76
N PRO A 33 -1.36 -41.91 -5.15
CA PRO A 33 -0.11 -42.21 -5.88
C PRO A 33 -0.30 -43.09 -7.12
N TRP A 34 -1.28 -44.00 -7.07
CA TRP A 34 -1.63 -44.90 -8.18
C TRP A 34 -2.11 -44.13 -9.42
N ALA A 35 -2.77 -42.97 -9.25
CA ALA A 35 -3.24 -42.16 -10.36
C ALA A 35 -2.08 -41.51 -11.14
N LEU A 36 -0.92 -41.36 -10.50
CA LEU A 36 0.31 -40.88 -11.12
C LEU A 36 1.24 -42.01 -11.55
N MET A 37 0.83 -43.27 -11.37
CA MET A 37 1.63 -44.46 -11.66
C MET A 37 2.99 -44.45 -10.94
N MET A 38 3.04 -43.92 -9.71
CA MET A 38 4.27 -43.82 -8.92
C MET A 38 4.24 -44.71 -7.68
N PRO A 39 5.36 -45.38 -7.31
CA PRO A 39 5.50 -46.01 -6.00
C PRO A 39 5.35 -44.97 -4.86
N PRO A 40 4.76 -45.32 -3.70
CA PRO A 40 4.46 -44.36 -2.63
C PRO A 40 5.65 -43.51 -2.16
N GLY A 41 6.84 -44.11 -2.03
CA GLY A 41 8.05 -43.37 -1.63
C GLY A 41 8.47 -42.28 -2.63
N VAL A 42 8.37 -42.59 -3.93
CA VAL A 42 8.65 -41.61 -5.01
C VAL A 42 7.55 -40.54 -5.04
N ALA A 43 6.29 -40.94 -4.84
CA ALA A 43 5.16 -40.04 -4.83
C ALA A 43 5.26 -38.99 -3.70
N TYR A 44 5.67 -39.37 -2.49
CA TYR A 44 5.88 -38.41 -1.40
C TYR A 44 7.04 -37.44 -1.68
N GLY A 45 8.14 -37.91 -2.28
CA GLY A 45 9.24 -37.04 -2.70
C GLY A 45 8.81 -36.03 -3.78
N ALA A 46 8.08 -36.49 -4.80
CA ALA A 46 7.52 -35.64 -5.84
C ALA A 46 6.50 -34.63 -5.27
N ALA A 47 5.64 -35.07 -4.35
CA ALA A 47 4.69 -34.20 -3.66
C ALA A 47 5.39 -33.08 -2.89
N GLY A 48 6.47 -33.38 -2.16
CA GLY A 48 7.26 -32.38 -1.44
C GLY A 48 7.87 -31.33 -2.38
N ALA A 49 8.46 -31.77 -3.49
CA ALA A 49 9.03 -30.86 -4.50
C ALA A 49 7.95 -29.96 -5.15
N LEU A 50 6.81 -30.55 -5.52
CA LEU A 50 5.68 -29.81 -6.10
C LEU A 50 5.04 -28.84 -5.10
N ALA A 51 4.92 -29.23 -3.83
CA ALA A 51 4.42 -28.37 -2.78
C ALA A 51 5.36 -27.16 -2.56
N LEU A 52 6.68 -27.38 -2.52
CA LEU A 52 7.67 -26.31 -2.42
C LEU A 52 7.56 -25.33 -3.60
N LEU A 53 7.50 -25.87 -4.83
CA LEU A 53 7.30 -25.07 -6.04
C LEU A 53 6.01 -24.25 -5.95
N GLY A 54 4.91 -24.89 -5.54
CA GLY A 54 3.61 -24.26 -5.37
C GLY A 54 3.64 -23.10 -4.36
N ILE A 55 4.31 -23.28 -3.23
CA ILE A 55 4.49 -22.24 -2.20
C ILE A 55 5.32 -21.07 -2.75
N VAL A 56 6.44 -21.35 -3.45
CA VAL A 56 7.30 -20.31 -4.03
C VAL A 56 6.54 -19.51 -5.08
N ARG A 57 5.80 -20.18 -5.99
CA ARG A 57 4.96 -19.53 -7.00
C ARG A 57 3.80 -18.76 -6.36
N GLY A 58 3.20 -19.30 -5.30
CA GLY A 58 2.17 -18.62 -4.53
C GLY A 58 2.66 -17.30 -3.91
N ARG A 59 3.88 -17.29 -3.34
CA ARG A 59 4.50 -16.06 -2.83
C ARG A 59 4.77 -15.02 -3.93
N GLN A 60 5.19 -15.47 -5.12
CA GLN A 60 5.36 -14.58 -6.28
C GLN A 60 4.02 -13.97 -6.73
N ALA A 61 2.97 -14.78 -6.83
CA ALA A 61 1.61 -14.33 -7.15
C ALA A 61 1.10 -13.32 -6.12
N TRP A 62 1.31 -13.61 -4.83
CA TRP A 62 0.92 -12.73 -3.73
C TRP A 62 1.58 -11.36 -3.81
N ARG A 63 2.86 -11.29 -4.19
CA ARG A 63 3.58 -10.02 -4.39
C ARG A 63 2.95 -9.18 -5.49
N VAL A 64 2.65 -9.79 -6.65
CA VAL A 64 2.01 -9.11 -7.79
C VAL A 64 0.61 -8.61 -7.40
N LEU A 65 -0.20 -9.45 -6.76
CA LEU A 65 -1.54 -9.09 -6.31
C LEU A 65 -1.53 -7.98 -5.27
N THR A 66 -0.61 -8.01 -4.31
CA THR A 66 -0.49 -6.99 -3.27
C THR A 66 -0.08 -5.65 -3.87
N TYR A 67 0.90 -5.65 -4.78
CA TYR A 67 1.30 -4.44 -5.52
C TYR A 67 0.12 -3.83 -6.29
N GLN A 68 -0.63 -4.64 -7.03
CA GLN A 68 -1.81 -4.18 -7.78
C GLN A 68 -2.93 -3.66 -6.88
N ARG A 69 -3.15 -4.29 -5.73
CA ARG A 69 -4.10 -3.81 -4.73
C ARG A 69 -3.69 -2.47 -4.14
N ASN A 70 -2.39 -2.29 -3.85
CA ASN A 70 -1.87 -1.05 -3.28
C ASN A 70 -1.93 0.13 -4.27
N LEU A 71 -1.81 -0.12 -5.58
CA LEU A 71 -1.98 0.93 -6.60
C LEU A 71 -3.37 1.59 -6.58
N ARG A 72 -4.39 0.88 -6.07
CA ARG A 72 -5.77 1.39 -5.96
C ARG A 72 -6.14 1.87 -4.57
N ARG A 73 -5.27 1.64 -3.57
CA ARG A 73 -5.57 1.85 -2.16
C ARG A 73 -4.59 2.85 -1.59
N LEU A 74 -5.10 3.96 -1.08
CA LEU A 74 -4.25 4.86 -0.32
C LEU A 74 -4.08 4.30 1.11
N PRO A 75 -2.84 4.06 1.59
CA PRO A 75 -2.62 3.68 2.97
C PRO A 75 -3.05 4.83 3.89
N THR A 76 -3.71 4.49 4.99
CA THR A 76 -4.06 5.48 6.03
C THR A 76 -2.96 5.45 7.07
N TYR A 77 -2.10 6.47 7.10
CA TYR A 77 -1.13 6.66 8.18
C TYR A 77 -1.73 7.58 9.24
N ARG A 78 -1.71 7.13 10.51
CA ARG A 78 -2.17 7.91 11.66
C ARG A 78 -1.10 7.82 12.74
N LEU A 79 -0.82 8.95 13.36
CA LEU A 79 0.18 9.08 14.39
C LEU A 79 -0.39 9.98 15.47
N ARG A 80 -0.40 9.51 16.73
CA ARG A 80 -0.72 10.36 17.87
C ARG A 80 0.51 11.17 18.27
N ALA A 81 0.32 12.34 18.87
CA ALA A 81 1.42 13.23 19.25
C ALA A 81 2.46 12.56 20.19
N ASP A 82 1.98 11.74 21.14
CA ASP A 82 2.80 10.95 22.06
C ASP A 82 3.57 9.81 21.37
N GLN A 83 3.06 9.32 20.24
CA GLN A 83 3.66 8.27 19.43
C GLN A 83 4.65 8.79 18.38
N VAL A 84 4.79 10.10 18.22
CA VAL A 84 5.76 10.68 17.28
C VAL A 84 7.18 10.22 17.65
N PRO A 85 7.90 9.52 16.75
CA PRO A 85 9.27 9.11 17.00
C PRO A 85 10.16 10.30 17.32
N MET A 86 10.95 10.21 18.39
CA MET A 86 11.81 11.29 18.85
C MET A 86 13.28 10.86 18.84
N SER A 87 14.13 11.73 18.34
CA SER A 87 15.58 11.61 18.44
C SER A 87 16.19 12.95 18.87
N ARG A 88 17.27 12.88 19.64
CA ARG A 88 18.06 14.05 20.05
C ARG A 88 18.98 14.58 18.95
N ARG A 89 19.18 13.80 17.88
CA ARG A 89 20.09 14.14 16.77
C ARG A 89 19.40 14.21 15.41
N LYS A 90 18.20 13.63 15.31
CA LYS A 90 17.44 13.56 14.05
C LYS A 90 16.01 14.02 14.26
N LEU A 91 15.42 14.53 13.19
CA LEU A 91 14.03 14.95 13.13
C LEU A 91 13.28 14.01 12.19
N PHE A 92 12.23 13.40 12.70
CA PHE A 92 11.32 12.54 11.96
C PHE A 92 10.44 13.40 11.03
N LEU A 93 10.33 12.98 9.76
CA LEU A 93 9.54 13.68 8.74
C LEU A 93 8.25 12.94 8.36
N GLY A 94 8.18 11.64 8.64
CA GLY A 94 7.09 10.78 8.20
C GLY A 94 7.57 9.45 7.64
N ARG A 95 6.65 8.73 7.01
CA ARG A 95 6.93 7.47 6.30
C ARG A 95 7.25 7.76 4.85
N GLY A 96 8.22 7.03 4.30
CA GLY A 96 8.64 7.17 2.91
C GLY A 96 9.83 6.28 2.60
N PHE A 97 10.53 6.58 1.51
CA PHE A 97 11.64 5.77 1.04
C PHE A 97 12.57 6.61 0.20
N ARG A 98 13.83 6.17 0.05
CA ARG A 98 14.77 6.81 -0.87
C ARG A 98 14.27 6.64 -2.29
N TRP A 99 13.99 7.74 -2.97
CA TRP A 99 13.58 7.68 -4.36
C TRP A 99 14.72 7.19 -5.25
N THR A 100 14.45 6.21 -6.12
CA THR A 100 15.43 5.62 -7.03
C THR A 100 14.83 5.49 -8.43
N GLN A 101 15.64 5.13 -9.42
CA GLN A 101 15.20 4.92 -10.80
C GLN A 101 14.05 3.90 -10.89
N ARG A 102 14.07 2.85 -10.05
CA ARG A 102 13.00 1.83 -10.00
C ARG A 102 11.64 2.45 -9.67
N HIS A 103 11.59 3.41 -8.74
CA HIS A 103 10.35 4.09 -8.35
C HIS A 103 9.81 4.98 -9.47
N THR A 104 10.71 5.73 -10.15
CA THR A 104 10.34 6.52 -11.34
C THR A 104 9.77 5.62 -12.44
N GLN A 105 10.41 4.49 -12.70
CA GLN A 105 9.94 3.54 -13.71
C GLN A 105 8.56 2.97 -13.36
N ARG A 106 8.39 2.47 -12.12
CA ARG A 106 7.10 1.96 -11.63
C ARG A 106 6.00 3.01 -11.77
N LEU A 107 6.27 4.25 -11.38
CA LEU A 107 5.31 5.34 -11.47
C LEU A 107 4.98 5.68 -12.92
N ARG A 108 5.98 5.71 -13.81
CA ARG A 108 5.80 5.95 -15.24
C ARG A 108 4.94 4.85 -15.88
N ASP A 109 5.16 3.60 -15.50
CA ASP A 109 4.40 2.48 -16.03
C ASP A 109 2.91 2.57 -15.66
N THR A 110 2.55 3.18 -14.53
CA THR A 110 1.13 3.40 -14.16
C THR A 110 0.36 4.33 -15.11
N ILE A 111 1.06 5.09 -15.96
CA ILE A 111 0.44 6.05 -16.88
C ILE A 111 -0.01 5.36 -18.17
N ARG A 112 0.58 4.21 -18.52
CA ARG A 112 0.32 3.55 -19.80
C ARG A 112 -1.15 3.08 -19.90
N PRO A 113 -1.82 3.23 -21.05
CA PRO A 113 -3.24 2.86 -21.20
C PRO A 113 -3.53 1.38 -20.90
N GLU A 114 -2.65 0.47 -21.29
CA GLU A 114 -2.87 -0.98 -21.21
C GLU A 114 -2.96 -1.49 -19.77
N VAL A 115 -2.32 -0.77 -18.84
CA VAL A 115 -2.29 -1.12 -17.41
C VAL A 115 -3.29 -0.34 -16.57
N GLN A 116 -4.03 0.62 -17.15
CA GLN A 116 -4.99 1.45 -16.40
C GLN A 116 -6.02 0.62 -15.66
N ARG A 117 -6.37 -0.55 -16.19
CA ARG A 117 -7.25 -1.51 -15.52
C ARG A 117 -6.74 -1.93 -14.13
N TYR A 118 -5.43 -1.89 -13.87
CA TYR A 118 -4.84 -2.20 -12.56
C TYR A 118 -4.77 -0.99 -11.64
N VAL A 119 -4.69 0.21 -12.19
CA VAL A 119 -4.48 1.45 -11.43
C VAL A 119 -5.80 2.11 -11.05
N GLN A 120 -6.76 2.14 -11.95
CA GLN A 120 -8.05 2.80 -11.72
C GLN A 120 -9.04 1.88 -11.00
N PRO A 121 -9.95 2.44 -10.19
CA PRO A 121 -11.08 1.70 -9.66
C PRO A 121 -11.95 1.09 -10.77
N GLY A 122 -12.46 -0.12 -10.55
CA GLY A 122 -13.27 -0.82 -11.55
C GLY A 122 -14.74 -0.37 -11.59
N PRO A 123 -15.53 -0.87 -12.56
CA PRO A 123 -16.95 -0.54 -12.70
C PRO A 123 -17.78 -0.81 -11.44
N LEU A 124 -17.47 -1.89 -10.72
CA LEU A 124 -18.14 -2.25 -9.45
C LEU A 124 -17.91 -1.20 -8.35
N TYR A 125 -16.72 -0.61 -8.29
CA TYR A 125 -16.43 0.46 -7.34
C TYR A 125 -17.27 1.70 -7.65
N HIS A 126 -17.32 2.11 -8.91
CA HIS A 126 -18.16 3.23 -9.34
C HIS A 126 -19.66 2.96 -9.16
N TRP A 127 -20.10 1.73 -9.41
CA TRP A 127 -21.46 1.31 -9.09
C TRP A 127 -21.77 1.45 -7.60
N ALA A 128 -20.87 0.98 -6.72
CA ALA A 128 -21.05 1.12 -5.27
C ALA A 128 -21.13 2.60 -4.85
N ARG A 129 -20.23 3.46 -5.35
CA ARG A 129 -20.27 4.91 -5.05
C ARG A 129 -21.60 5.55 -5.50
N ARG A 130 -22.14 5.16 -6.65
CA ARG A 130 -23.46 5.65 -7.14
C ARG A 130 -24.61 5.16 -6.26
N LYS A 131 -24.58 3.90 -5.84
CA LYS A 131 -25.63 3.32 -4.99
C LYS A 131 -25.62 3.89 -3.58
N GLU A 132 -24.46 4.24 -3.04
CA GLU A 132 -24.38 4.93 -1.74
C GLU A 132 -25.21 6.22 -1.71
N VAL A 133 -25.10 7.04 -2.76
CA VAL A 133 -25.87 8.29 -2.88
C VAL A 133 -27.34 7.99 -3.14
N ALA A 134 -27.64 7.08 -4.07
CA ALA A 134 -29.03 6.76 -4.43
C ALA A 134 -29.84 6.11 -3.30
N TRP A 135 -29.18 5.40 -2.39
CA TRP A 135 -29.82 4.64 -1.32
C TRP A 135 -29.82 5.35 0.04
N GLU A 136 -29.18 6.51 0.16
CA GLU A 136 -29.12 7.23 1.43
C GLU A 136 -30.50 7.67 1.93
N ALA A 137 -31.42 8.01 1.01
CA ALA A 137 -32.76 8.49 1.32
C ALA A 137 -33.77 7.38 1.68
N THR A 138 -33.45 6.11 1.44
CA THR A 138 -34.37 4.99 1.71
C THR A 138 -33.93 4.23 2.96
N PRO A 139 -34.73 4.16 4.04
CA PRO A 139 -34.29 3.61 5.34
C PRO A 139 -33.71 2.19 5.28
N ILE A 140 -34.36 1.29 4.54
CA ILE A 140 -33.92 -0.11 4.36
C ILE A 140 -32.61 -0.16 3.56
N LEU A 141 -32.50 0.63 2.49
CA LEU A 141 -31.32 0.62 1.63
C LEU A 141 -30.15 1.43 2.23
N ASN A 142 -30.42 2.33 3.17
CA ASN A 142 -29.39 3.09 3.85
C ASN A 142 -28.47 2.18 4.70
N TRP A 143 -28.97 1.05 5.22
CA TRP A 143 -28.09 0.06 5.86
C TRP A 143 -27.08 -0.52 4.86
N LEU A 144 -27.52 -0.78 3.61
CA LEU A 144 -26.64 -1.33 2.56
C LEU A 144 -25.64 -0.27 2.12
N ALA A 145 -26.09 0.97 1.97
CA ALA A 145 -25.23 2.12 1.72
C ALA A 145 -24.21 2.31 2.85
N ALA A 146 -24.59 2.12 4.12
CA ALA A 146 -23.66 2.16 5.25
C ALA A 146 -22.60 1.04 5.16
N GLY A 147 -23.00 -0.17 4.76
CA GLY A 147 -22.08 -1.28 4.47
C GLY A 147 -21.08 -0.94 3.37
N LEU A 148 -21.54 -0.38 2.25
CA LEU A 148 -20.67 0.06 1.15
C LEU A 148 -19.73 1.21 1.54
N ARG A 149 -20.18 2.13 2.41
CA ARG A 149 -19.40 3.27 2.93
C ARG A 149 -18.38 2.86 3.99
N SER A 150 -18.57 1.69 4.60
CA SER A 150 -17.69 1.18 5.65
C SER A 150 -16.25 1.10 5.17
N ARG A 151 -15.31 1.64 5.96
CA ARG A 151 -13.86 1.57 5.69
C ARG A 151 -13.22 0.31 6.30
N ALA A 152 -14.02 -0.66 6.71
CA ALA A 152 -13.55 -1.88 7.33
C ALA A 152 -12.68 -2.72 6.38
N TRP A 153 -11.81 -3.55 6.98
CA TRP A 153 -10.87 -4.41 6.24
C TRP A 153 -11.58 -5.43 5.33
N TRP A 154 -12.79 -5.85 5.72
CA TRP A 154 -13.61 -6.81 4.98
C TRP A 154 -14.32 -6.20 3.77
N ASN A 155 -14.41 -4.87 3.64
CA ASN A 155 -15.10 -4.24 2.51
C ASN A 155 -14.15 -4.11 1.30
N PRO A 156 -14.32 -4.92 0.23
CA PRO A 156 -13.48 -4.82 -0.96
C PRO A 156 -13.73 -3.53 -1.76
N LEU A 157 -14.90 -2.91 -1.58
CA LEU A 157 -15.36 -1.70 -2.27
C LEU A 157 -15.22 -0.44 -1.42
N ARG A 158 -14.46 -0.50 -0.31
CA ARG A 158 -14.26 0.61 0.63
C ARG A 158 -13.91 1.95 -0.07
N PRO A 159 -14.47 3.08 0.36
CA PRO A 159 -14.10 4.39 -0.17
C PRO A 159 -12.62 4.70 0.06
N LEU A 160 -12.03 5.49 -0.84
CA LEU A 160 -10.75 6.13 -0.59
C LEU A 160 -10.85 7.09 0.61
N PRO A 161 -9.79 7.19 1.43
CA PRO A 161 -9.76 8.14 2.53
C PRO A 161 -9.80 9.59 2.01
N PRO A 162 -10.39 10.54 2.75
CA PRO A 162 -10.62 11.92 2.33
C PRO A 162 -9.35 12.79 2.48
N VAL A 163 -8.16 12.21 2.33
CA VAL A 163 -6.87 12.89 2.47
C VAL A 163 -6.28 13.29 1.11
N GLY A 164 -6.93 12.89 0.00
CA GLY A 164 -6.45 13.15 -1.35
C GLY A 164 -5.16 12.40 -1.69
N GLY A 165 -4.41 12.89 -2.67
CA GLY A 165 -3.16 12.29 -3.12
C GLY A 165 -3.31 11.17 -4.15
N LYS A 166 -2.17 10.71 -4.67
CA LYS A 166 -2.10 9.68 -5.71
C LYS A 166 -1.65 8.35 -5.07
N PRO A 167 -2.51 7.32 -4.96
CA PRO A 167 -2.15 6.03 -4.35
C PRO A 167 -0.91 5.39 -4.97
N ALA A 168 -0.69 5.60 -6.27
CA ALA A 168 0.49 5.10 -6.95
C ALA A 168 1.82 5.60 -6.37
N LEU A 169 1.88 6.78 -5.75
CA LEU A 169 3.10 7.31 -5.11
C LEU A 169 3.52 6.49 -3.88
N HIS A 170 2.56 5.89 -3.17
CA HIS A 170 2.81 4.99 -2.04
C HIS A 170 2.96 3.54 -2.51
N ALA A 171 2.33 3.16 -3.61
CA ALA A 171 2.40 1.79 -4.12
C ALA A 171 3.73 1.46 -4.81
N VAL A 172 4.45 2.47 -5.34
CA VAL A 172 5.73 2.24 -6.04
C VAL A 172 6.81 1.70 -5.12
N GLU A 173 6.68 1.87 -3.81
CA GLU A 173 7.47 1.18 -2.80
C GLU A 173 6.55 0.79 -1.63
N PRO A 174 6.08 -0.47 -1.57
CA PRO A 174 5.19 -0.94 -0.50
C PRO A 174 5.80 -0.86 0.89
N ASP A 175 7.12 -1.01 0.98
CA ASP A 175 7.84 -1.10 2.24
C ASP A 175 8.41 0.27 2.62
N GLU A 176 7.51 1.23 2.90
CA GLU A 176 7.90 2.53 3.44
C GLU A 176 8.65 2.35 4.77
N GLN A 177 9.54 3.28 5.09
CA GLN A 177 10.32 3.35 6.32
C GLN A 177 10.25 4.75 6.92
N ASP A 178 10.68 4.89 8.16
CA ASP A 178 10.75 6.20 8.80
C ASP A 178 11.83 7.04 8.13
N VAL A 179 11.45 8.25 7.75
CA VAL A 179 12.32 9.24 7.11
C VAL A 179 12.77 10.24 8.17
N TRP A 180 14.08 10.48 8.20
CA TRP A 180 14.74 11.33 9.18
C TRP A 180 15.62 12.34 8.46
N MET A 181 15.67 13.56 8.97
CA MET A 181 16.69 14.56 8.64
C MET A 181 17.60 14.79 9.85
N ASP A 182 18.86 15.18 9.60
CA ASP A 182 19.74 15.60 10.69
C ASP A 182 19.27 16.95 11.24
N ILE A 183 19.30 17.14 12.56
CA ILE A 183 18.93 18.42 13.17
C ILE A 183 19.94 19.51 12.79
N GLY A 184 21.22 19.16 12.59
CA GLY A 184 22.24 20.10 12.15
C GLY A 184 21.93 20.77 10.81
N GLU A 185 21.15 20.12 9.95
CA GLU A 185 20.72 20.69 8.67
C GLU A 185 19.73 21.86 8.85
N ARG A 186 19.02 21.94 9.99
CA ARG A 186 18.05 23.02 10.27
C ARG A 186 18.70 24.38 10.52
N VAL A 187 20.01 24.43 10.76
CA VAL A 187 20.74 25.71 10.88
C VAL A 187 20.63 26.53 9.59
N GLY A 188 20.48 25.87 8.44
CA GLY A 188 20.24 26.52 7.14
C GLY A 188 18.82 27.06 6.92
N HIS A 189 17.96 27.03 7.95
CA HIS A 189 16.51 27.25 7.88
C HIS A 189 15.79 26.22 7.01
N THR A 190 14.47 26.10 7.19
CA THR A 190 13.65 25.11 6.46
C THR A 190 12.43 25.80 5.88
N LEU A 191 12.28 25.71 4.56
CA LEU A 191 11.12 26.22 3.83
C LEU A 191 10.23 25.05 3.40
N VAL A 192 8.99 25.03 3.87
CA VAL A 192 7.98 24.05 3.45
C VAL A 192 6.98 24.73 2.52
N LEU A 193 6.97 24.33 1.25
CA LEU A 193 6.05 24.83 0.23
C LEU A 193 4.95 23.81 -0.09
N GLY A 194 3.79 24.32 -0.46
CA GLY A 194 2.66 23.50 -0.89
C GLY A 194 1.36 24.27 -0.95
N THR A 195 0.37 23.76 -1.67
CA THR A 195 -0.97 24.35 -1.75
C THR A 195 -1.80 24.05 -0.49
N THR A 196 -3.04 24.51 -0.43
CA THR A 196 -3.95 24.17 0.68
C THR A 196 -4.23 22.66 0.71
N CYS A 197 -4.45 22.11 1.91
CA CYS A 197 -4.79 20.69 2.13
C CYS A 197 -3.75 19.64 1.71
N VAL A 198 -2.50 20.03 1.41
CA VAL A 198 -1.41 19.06 1.09
C VAL A 198 -0.68 18.52 2.32
N GLY A 199 -1.06 18.94 3.53
CA GLY A 199 -0.46 18.47 4.78
C GLY A 199 0.62 19.36 5.39
N LYS A 200 0.75 20.64 4.98
CA LYS A 200 1.71 21.58 5.59
C LYS A 200 1.54 21.72 7.10
N THR A 201 0.30 21.95 7.55
CA THR A 201 -0.06 22.05 8.98
C THR A 201 0.30 20.77 9.73
N ARG A 202 0.00 19.59 9.15
CA ARG A 202 0.37 18.29 9.74
C ARG A 202 1.88 18.06 9.82
N LEU A 203 2.65 18.50 8.83
CA LEU A 203 4.10 18.46 8.92
C LEU A 203 4.60 19.37 10.05
N ALA A 204 4.08 20.60 10.13
CA ALA A 204 4.43 21.53 11.21
C ALA A 204 4.15 20.94 12.59
N GLU A 205 2.97 20.36 12.81
CA GLU A 205 2.61 19.64 14.04
C GLU A 205 3.64 18.55 14.40
N ILE A 206 4.05 17.73 13.42
CA ILE A 206 5.07 16.68 13.61
C ILE A 206 6.41 17.28 14.04
N LEU A 207 6.84 18.37 13.41
CA LEU A 207 8.13 19.02 13.75
C LEU A 207 8.08 19.69 15.12
N ILE A 208 7.04 20.48 15.38
CA ILE A 208 6.81 21.22 16.64
C ILE A 208 6.71 20.24 17.81
N THR A 209 5.95 19.16 17.67
CA THR A 209 5.82 18.13 18.71
C THR A 209 7.17 17.56 19.11
N GLN A 210 8.05 17.31 18.14
CA GLN A 210 9.39 16.77 18.42
C GLN A 210 10.27 17.77 19.15
N ASP A 211 10.23 19.04 18.74
CA ASP A 211 11.02 20.12 19.35
C ASP A 211 10.59 20.37 20.80
N ILE A 212 9.27 20.46 21.06
CA ILE A 212 8.72 20.56 22.42
C ILE A 212 9.16 19.38 23.28
N ARG A 213 9.06 18.14 22.75
CA ARG A 213 9.47 16.94 23.50
C ARG A 213 10.97 16.83 23.71
N ARG A 214 11.79 17.52 22.92
CA ARG A 214 13.24 17.61 23.13
C ARG A 214 13.61 18.64 24.21
N GLY A 215 12.67 19.52 24.56
CA GLY A 215 12.90 20.64 25.47
C GLY A 215 13.43 21.89 24.75
N ASP A 216 13.30 21.94 23.42
CA ASP A 216 13.71 23.09 22.62
C ASP A 216 12.69 24.24 22.82
N VAL A 217 13.16 25.48 22.74
CA VAL A 217 12.26 26.65 22.76
C VAL A 217 11.58 26.77 21.41
N VAL A 218 10.25 26.70 21.40
CA VAL A 218 9.44 26.79 20.19
C VAL A 218 8.55 28.02 20.25
N ILE A 219 8.64 28.87 19.24
CA ILE A 219 7.77 30.04 19.04
C ILE A 219 7.04 29.82 17.72
N VAL A 220 5.71 29.78 17.76
CA VAL A 220 4.85 29.54 16.60
C VAL A 220 4.03 30.79 16.30
N PHE A 221 4.05 31.23 15.04
CA PHE A 221 3.16 32.25 14.52
C PHE A 221 2.24 31.59 13.50
N ASP A 222 0.97 31.37 13.87
CA ASP A 222 -0.05 30.93 12.93
C ASP A 222 -1.00 32.10 12.59
N PRO A 223 -0.83 32.75 11.43
CA PRO A 223 -1.70 33.84 11.02
C PRO A 223 -3.10 33.38 10.60
N LYS A 224 -3.33 32.06 10.44
CA LYS A 224 -4.64 31.52 10.05
C LYS A 224 -5.57 31.29 11.22
N GLY A 225 -5.04 31.10 12.43
CA GLY A 225 -5.82 30.75 13.60
C GLY A 225 -6.47 29.37 13.47
N ASP A 226 -5.79 28.42 12.83
CA ASP A 226 -6.26 27.03 12.77
C ASP A 226 -6.25 26.47 14.21
N ALA A 227 -7.42 26.23 14.79
CA ALA A 227 -7.57 25.78 16.18
C ALA A 227 -6.98 24.38 16.47
N ASP A 228 -6.51 23.69 15.42
CA ASP A 228 -5.99 22.32 15.47
C ASP A 228 -4.45 22.24 15.69
N LEU A 229 -3.72 23.36 15.69
CA LEU A 229 -2.25 23.41 15.79
C LEU A 229 -1.73 23.61 17.23
#